data_AF-A0A2V8FSL1-F1
#
_entry.id   AF-A0A2V8FSL1-F1
#
_cell.length_a   1.000
_cell.length_b   1.000
_cell.length_c   1.000
_cell.angle_alpha   90.00
_cell.angle_beta   90.00
_cell.angle_gamma   90.00
#
_symmetry.space_group_name_H-M   'P 1'
#
loop_
_entity.id
_entity.type
_entity.pdbx_description
1 polymer ?
#
loop_
_entity_poly.entity_id
_entity_poly.type
_entity_poly.pdbx_seq_one_letter_code
_entity_poly.pdbx_strand_id
1 'polypeptide(L)' 'MKSLKTLARRNRRSMEQEVRAVLEQHVGDRLALLDEIERSWARQTRRPRAREVEAWIRVGQQ' A
#
# COMPACT_ATOMS: atom_id res chain seq x y z
N MET A 1 7.08 -14.17 16.16
CA MET A 1 5.91 -13.78 16.98
C MET A 1 6.16 -12.68 18.02
N LYS A 2 7.40 -12.45 18.51
CA LYS A 2 7.67 -11.46 19.59
C LYS A 2 7.34 -9.99 19.22
N SER A 3 7.41 -9.60 17.95
CA SER A 3 7.12 -8.20 17.55
C SER A 3 5.63 -7.85 17.65
N LEU A 4 4.72 -8.70 17.18
CA LEU A 4 3.27 -8.43 17.20
C LEU A 4 2.71 -8.38 18.64
N LYS A 5 3.15 -9.27 19.53
CA LYS A 5 2.76 -9.21 20.95
C LYS A 5 3.26 -7.93 21.63
N THR A 6 4.46 -7.48 21.25
CA THR A 6 5.04 -6.23 21.74
C THR A 6 4.26 -5.03 21.25
N LEU A 7 3.85 -5.04 19.98
CA LEU A 7 3.03 -4.01 19.35
C LEU A 7 1.64 -3.93 20.00
N ALA A 8 0.96 -5.07 20.16
CA ALA A 8 -0.34 -5.16 20.83
C ALA A 8 -0.28 -4.60 22.26
N ARG A 9 0.77 -4.95 23.03
CA ARG A 9 0.98 -4.40 24.37
C ARG A 9 1.23 -2.90 24.36
N ARG A 10 2.06 -2.39 23.43
CA ARG A 10 2.33 -0.95 23.27
C ARG A 10 1.05 -0.17 22.95
N ASN A 11 0.21 -0.74 22.08
CA ASN A 11 -1.04 -0.13 21.63
C ASN A 11 -2.24 -0.41 22.55
N ARG A 12 -2.02 -1.12 23.67
CA ARG A 12 -3.06 -1.54 24.64
C ARG A 12 -4.22 -2.28 23.97
N ARG A 13 -3.91 -3.14 23.00
CA ARG A 13 -4.86 -3.95 22.23
C ARG A 13 -4.67 -5.43 22.52
N SER A 14 -5.72 -6.21 22.31
CA SER A 14 -5.59 -7.66 22.19
C SER A 14 -4.77 -8.01 20.95
N MET A 15 -4.22 -9.23 20.89
CA MET A 15 -3.47 -9.71 19.72
C MET A 15 -4.34 -9.67 18.46
N GLU A 16 -5.62 -10.05 18.57
CA GLU A 16 -6.58 -10.02 17.46
C GLU A 16 -6.85 -8.60 16.97
N GLN A 17 -7.06 -7.66 17.88
CA GLN A 17 -7.26 -6.26 17.54
C GLN A 17 -6.04 -5.66 16.84
N GLU A 18 -4.84 -6.03 17.27
CA GLU A 18 -3.61 -5.57 16.62
C GLU A 18 -3.43 -6.18 15.23
N VAL A 19 -3.72 -7.47 15.06
CA VAL A 19 -3.71 -8.12 13.73
C VAL A 19 -4.72 -7.44 12.81
N ARG A 20 -5.94 -7.21 13.29
CA ARG A 20 -6.98 -6.52 12.53
C ARG A 20 -6.51 -5.14 12.08
N ALA A 21 -5.93 -4.35 12.99
CA ALA A 21 -5.44 -3.02 12.66
C ALA A 21 -4.31 -3.03 11.62
N VAL A 22 -3.37 -3.98 11.71
CA VAL A 22 -2.29 -4.14 10.72
C VAL A 22 -2.85 -4.51 9.34
N LEU A 23 -3.83 -5.42 9.31
CA LEU A 23 -4.48 -5.82 8.06
C LEU A 23 -5.31 -4.69 7.47
N GLU A 24 -6.06 -3.95 8.28
CA GLU A 24 -6.84 -2.78 7.86
C GLU A 24 -5.93 -1.71 7.26
N GLN A 25 -4.79 -1.42 7.92
CA GLN A 25 -3.80 -0.48 7.38
C GLN A 25 -3.26 -0.96 6.03
N HIS A 26 -2.82 -2.22 5.95
CA HIS A 26 -2.24 -2.77 4.72
C HIS A 26 -3.25 -2.79 3.56
N VAL A 27 -4.50 -3.15 3.84
CA VAL A 27 -5.58 -3.13 2.86
C VAL A 27 -5.92 -1.69 2.45
N GLY A 28 -5.97 -0.76 3.40
CA GLY A 28 -6.18 0.66 3.14
C GLY A 28 -5.12 1.25 2.23
N ASP A 29 -3.84 0.98 2.50
CA ASP A 29 -2.71 1.41 1.67
C ASP A 29 -2.82 0.84 0.24
N ARG A 30 -3.22 -0.43 0.13
CA ARG A 30 -3.44 -1.07 -1.17
C ARG A 30 -4.59 -0.44 -1.95
N LEU A 31 -5.71 -0.12 -1.30
CA LEU A 31 -6.85 0.53 -1.94
C LEU A 31 -6.50 1.94 -2.41
N ALA A 32 -5.78 2.72 -1.59
CA ALA A 32 -5.33 4.06 -1.95
C ALA A 32 -4.38 4.02 -3.17
N LEU A 33 -3.48 3.05 -3.22
CA LEU A 33 -2.59 2.86 -4.37
C LEU A 33 -3.36 2.55 -5.66
N LEU A 34 -4.36 1.65 -5.58
CA LEU A 34 -5.19 1.30 -6.73
C LEU A 34 -6.01 2.50 -7.23
N ASP A 35 -6.60 3.29 -6.33
CA ASP A 35 -7.32 4.51 -6.68
C ASP A 35 -6.39 5.52 -7.39
N GLU A 36 -5.15 5.69 -6.93
CA GLU A 36 -4.20 6.57 -7.63
C GLU A 36 -3.81 6.05 -9.01
N ILE A 37 -3.68 4.73 -9.19
CA ILE A 37 -3.46 4.12 -10.51
C ILE A 37 -4.65 4.41 -11.44
N GLU A 38 -5.87 4.20 -10.96
CA GLU A 38 -7.10 4.44 -11.73
C GLU A 38 -7.23 5.92 -12.12
N ARG A 39 -6.99 6.84 -11.18
CA ARG A 39 -6.97 8.29 -11.46
C ARG A 39 -5.87 8.67 -12.45
N SER A 40 -4.69 8.06 -12.33
CA SER A 40 -3.58 8.28 -13.25
C SER A 40 -3.95 7.85 -14.67
N TRP A 41 -4.57 6.68 -14.84
CA TRP A 41 -5.06 6.22 -16.14
C TRP A 41 -6.17 7.11 -16.68
N ALA A 42 -7.13 7.54 -15.86
CA ALA A 42 -8.20 8.44 -16.29
C ALA A 42 -7.68 9.80 -16.79
N ARG A 43 -6.57 10.30 -16.22
CA ARG A 43 -5.93 11.56 -16.65
C ARG A 43 -5.05 11.40 -17.90
N GLN A 44 -4.78 10.18 -18.37
CA GLN A 44 -3.92 9.96 -19.54
C GLN A 44 -4.66 10.29 -20.83
N THR A 45 -4.27 11.40 -21.47
CA THR A 45 -4.81 11.84 -22.77
C THR A 45 -4.11 11.19 -23.97
N ARG A 46 -3.00 10.47 -23.73
CA ARG A 46 -2.22 9.77 -24.75
C ARG A 46 -1.63 8.48 -24.21
N ARG A 47 -1.25 7.59 -25.14
CA ARG A 47 -0.48 6.40 -24.81
C ARG A 47 0.90 6.78 -24.22
N PRO A 48 1.34 6.13 -23.12
CA PRO A 48 2.69 6.27 -22.59
C PRO A 48 3.75 5.77 -23.59
N ARG A 49 4.93 6.40 -23.59
CA ARG A 49 6.12 5.94 -24.32
C ARG A 49 6.85 4.87 -23.50
N ALA A 50 7.56 3.98 -24.17
CA ALA A 50 8.32 2.89 -23.51
C ALA A 50 9.21 3.39 -22.35
N ARG A 51 9.97 4.47 -22.57
CA ARG A 51 10.82 5.09 -21.53
C ARG A 51 10.06 5.57 -20.28
N GLU A 52 8.80 5.99 -20.43
CA GLU A 52 7.96 6.45 -19.32
C GLU A 52 7.53 5.25 -18.47
N VAL A 53 7.17 4.14 -19.14
CA VAL A 53 6.82 2.86 -18.49
C VAL A 53 8.02 2.26 -17.76
N GLU A 54 9.20 2.25 -18.39
CA GLU A 54 10.44 1.78 -17.77
C GLU A 54 10.81 2.57 -16.50
N ALA A 55 10.61 3.89 -16.53
CA ALA A 55 10.84 4.73 -15.36
C ALA A 55 9.89 4.39 -14.21
N TRP A 56 8.60 4.14 -14.50
CA TRP A 56 7.63 3.73 -13.48
C TRP A 56 7.95 2.35 -12.88
N ILE A 57 8.34 1.38 -13.71
CA ILE A 57 8.77 0.05 -13.24
C ILE A 57 9.96 0.18 -12.30
N ARG A 58 10.95 1.03 -12.61
CA ARG A 58 12.12 1.23 -11.76
C ARG A 58 11.76 1.82 -10.40
N VAL A 59 10.84 2.77 -10.36
CA VAL A 59 10.37 3.37 -9.09
C VAL A 59 9.63 2.34 -8.24
N GLY A 60 8.80 1.48 -8.84
CA GLY A 60 8.05 0.45 -8.10
C GLY A 60 8.87 -0.75 -7.61
N GLN A 61 10.16 -0.83 -7.95
CA GLN A 61 11.08 -1.89 -7.53
C GLN A 61 11.99 -1.47 -6.36
N GLN A 62 11.88 -0.21 -5.89
CA GLN A 62 12.57 0.30 -4.71
C GLN A 62 11.66 0.27 -3.49
#